data_AF-A0A8H7NHB7-F1
#
_entry.id   AF-A0A8H7NHB7-F1
#
_cell.length_a   1.000
_cell.length_b   1.000
_cell.length_c   1.000
_cell.angle_alpha   90.00
_cell.angle_beta   90.00
_cell.angle_gamma   90.00
#
_symmetry.space_group_name_H-M   'P 1'
#
loop_
_entity.id
_entity.type
_entity.pdbx_description
1 polymer ?
#
loop_
_entity_poly.entity_id
_entity_poly.type
_entity_poly.pdbx_seq_one_letter_code
_entity_poly.pdbx_strand_id
1 'polypeptide(L)'
;MATEVRVAPPSLSWAVKATLEYVFSSSLTTISIRVKGGQEHRASASPAPHVLPRIGLNLTLAKSYSRVRWFGRGPGEGYRDKKEASRMGLYEASVDELH
;
A
#
# COMPACT_ATOMS: atom_id res chain seq x y z
N MET A 1 -8.18 -17.38 4.70
CA MET A 1 -8.12 -17.68 3.24
C MET A 1 -6.83 -17.09 2.70
N ALA A 2 -6.11 -17.80 1.81
CA ALA A 2 -4.89 -17.30 1.19
C ALA A 2 -5.08 -17.15 -0.34
N THR A 3 -4.50 -16.11 -0.92
CA THR A 3 -4.55 -15.85 -2.36
C THR A 3 -3.17 -15.46 -2.86
N GLU A 4 -2.77 -16.03 -3.99
CA GLU A 4 -1.55 -15.63 -4.68
C GLU A 4 -1.85 -14.55 -5.72
N VAL A 5 -1.00 -13.53 -5.75
CA VAL A 5 -1.08 -12.42 -6.69
C VAL A 5 0.26 -12.31 -7.39
N ARG A 6 0.23 -12.13 -8.70
CA ARG A 6 1.41 -11.82 -9.52
C ARG A 6 1.17 -10.53 -10.29
N VAL A 7 1.95 -9.50 -9.97
CA VAL A 7 1.88 -8.20 -10.66
C VAL A 7 3.09 -8.10 -11.58
N ALA A 8 2.84 -7.97 -12.88
CA ALA A 8 3.86 -7.83 -13.90
C ALA A 8 3.45 -6.70 -14.86
N PRO A 9 4.37 -5.79 -15.23
CA PRO A 9 4.11 -4.83 -16.27
C PRO A 9 4.01 -5.52 -17.65
N PRO A 10 3.24 -4.95 -18.59
CA PRO A 10 3.23 -5.43 -19.97
C PRO A 10 4.64 -5.41 -20.57
N SER A 11 4.97 -6.44 -21.35
CA SER A 11 6.18 -6.50 -22.19
C SER A 11 7.53 -6.53 -21.46
N LEU A 12 7.56 -6.55 -20.11
CA LEU A 12 8.79 -6.82 -19.35
C LEU A 12 8.74 -8.20 -18.69
N SER A 13 9.91 -8.71 -18.42
CA SER A 13 10.14 -10.10 -18.01
C SER A 13 10.33 -10.28 -16.49
N TRP A 14 10.04 -9.25 -15.69
CA TRP A 14 10.05 -9.31 -14.23
C TRP A 14 8.62 -9.24 -13.67
N ALA A 15 8.44 -9.74 -12.46
CA ALA A 15 7.19 -9.63 -11.71
C ALA A 15 7.43 -9.58 -10.21
N VAL A 16 6.43 -9.10 -9.47
CA VAL A 16 6.35 -9.26 -8.02
C VAL A 16 5.27 -10.29 -7.72
N LYS A 17 5.65 -11.35 -7.00
CA LYS A 17 4.71 -12.34 -6.47
C LYS A 17 4.45 -12.02 -5.00
N ALA A 18 3.20 -12.14 -4.60
CA ALA A 18 2.79 -11.98 -3.21
C ALA A 18 1.69 -12.97 -2.84
N THR A 19 1.74 -13.46 -1.60
CA THR A 19 0.66 -14.20 -0.96
C THR A 19 -0.03 -13.27 0.03
N LEU A 20 -1.34 -13.14 -0.12
CA LEU A 20 -2.20 -12.38 0.78
C LEU A 20 -3.01 -13.36 1.61
N GLU A 21 -2.79 -13.38 2.91
CA GLU A 21 -3.53 -14.16 3.89
C GLU A 21 -4.58 -13.25 4.56
N TYR A 22 -5.86 -13.58 4.37
CA TYR A 22 -7.01 -12.87 4.94
C TYR A 22 -7.58 -13.66 6.12
N VAL A 23 -7.75 -12.97 7.25
CA VAL A 23 -8.40 -13.49 8.46
C VAL A 23 -9.53 -12.55 8.84
N PHE A 24 -10.75 -13.08 8.81
CA PHE A 24 -11.96 -12.36 9.23
C PHE A 24 -12.22 -12.66 10.70
N SER A 25 -12.47 -11.63 11.50
CA SER A 25 -12.91 -11.84 12.87
C SER A 25 -14.30 -12.47 12.89
N SER A 26 -14.63 -13.22 13.95
CA SER A 26 -15.98 -13.79 14.13
C SER A 26 -17.07 -12.72 14.19
N SER A 27 -16.73 -11.51 14.65
CA SER A 27 -17.60 -10.33 14.64
C SER A 27 -17.81 -9.72 13.25
N LEU A 28 -17.04 -10.12 12.24
CA LEU A 28 -16.99 -9.54 10.89
C LEU A 28 -16.69 -8.03 10.85
N THR A 29 -16.21 -7.45 11.94
CA THR A 29 -15.87 -6.02 12.02
C THR A 29 -14.41 -5.74 11.66
N THR A 30 -13.55 -6.76 11.70
CA THR A 30 -12.12 -6.61 11.42
C THR A 30 -11.67 -7.63 10.40
N ILE A 31 -10.87 -7.17 9.45
CA ILE A 31 -10.16 -8.01 8.49
C ILE A 31 -8.67 -7.77 8.70
N SER A 32 -7.95 -8.83 9.03
CA SER A 32 -6.49 -8.83 9.06
C SER A 32 -5.96 -9.34 7.73
N ILE A 33 -5.14 -8.53 7.07
CA ILE A 33 -4.49 -8.87 5.80
C ILE A 33 -2.99 -8.97 6.05
N ARG A 34 -2.43 -10.17 5.91
CA ARG A 34 -0.98 -10.40 5.96
C ARG A 34 -0.46 -10.60 4.56
N VAL A 35 0.50 -9.76 4.16
CA VAL A 35 1.12 -9.82 2.83
C VAL A 35 2.55 -10.31 2.97
N LYS A 36 2.90 -11.36 2.24
CA LYS A 36 4.28 -11.81 2.06
C LYS A 36 4.59 -11.76 0.58
N GLY A 37 5.65 -11.09 0.18
CA GLY A 37 6.01 -10.96 -1.23
C GLY A 37 7.51 -11.05 -1.46
N GLY A 38 7.86 -11.38 -2.71
CA GLY A 38 9.23 -11.48 -3.18
C GLY A 38 9.30 -11.16 -4.68
N GLN A 39 10.45 -10.65 -5.12
CA GLN A 39 10.70 -10.41 -6.53
C GLN A 39 10.89 -11.76 -7.25
N GLU A 40 10.26 -11.92 -8.41
CA GLU A 40 10.53 -13.00 -9.33
C GLU A 40 11.42 -12.44 -10.45
N HIS A 41 12.67 -12.90 -10.49
CA HIS A 41 13.57 -12.72 -11.63
C HIS A 41 13.56 -14.00 -12.45
N ARG A 42 13.15 -13.92 -13.72
CA ARG A 42 13.42 -15.00 -14.67
C ARG A 42 14.84 -14.81 -15.19
N ALA A 43 15.68 -15.84 -15.16
CA ALA A 43 17.11 -15.75 -15.46
C ALA A 43 17.47 -15.18 -16.86
N SER A 44 16.50 -15.08 -17.77
CA SER A 44 16.64 -14.52 -19.13
C SER A 44 15.90 -13.17 -19.32
N ALA A 45 15.53 -12.51 -18.22
CA ALA A 45 14.72 -11.30 -18.21
C ALA A 45 15.54 -10.01 -18.27
N SER A 46 15.01 -8.97 -18.93
CA SER A 46 15.33 -7.58 -18.59
C SER A 46 15.28 -7.38 -17.07
N PRO A 47 16.27 -6.69 -16.48
CA PRO A 47 16.37 -6.57 -15.03
C PRO A 47 15.13 -5.87 -14.46
N ALA A 48 14.62 -6.38 -13.33
CA ALA A 48 13.65 -5.62 -12.54
C ALA A 48 14.24 -4.25 -12.16
N PRO A 49 13.42 -3.20 -12.01
CA PRO A 49 13.91 -1.90 -11.60
C PRO A 49 14.61 -2.01 -10.24
N HIS A 50 15.76 -1.31 -10.13
CA HIS A 50 16.53 -1.25 -8.90
C HIS A 50 15.76 -0.58 -7.76
N VAL A 51 14.81 0.30 -8.09
CA VAL A 51 13.96 1.01 -7.13
C VAL A 51 12.50 0.87 -7.55
N LEU A 52 11.65 0.45 -6.60
CA LEU A 52 10.20 0.52 -6.76
C LEU A 52 9.70 1.82 -6.12
N PRO A 53 8.91 2.64 -6.84
CA PRO A 53 8.46 3.93 -6.32
C PRO A 53 7.52 3.77 -5.12
N ARG A 54 6.64 2.76 -5.15
CA ARG A 54 5.71 2.42 -4.05
C ARG A 54 5.44 0.91 -4.04
N ILE A 55 5.18 0.36 -2.85
CA ILE A 55 4.70 -1.01 -2.62
C ILE A 55 3.62 -0.93 -1.55
N GLY A 56 2.43 -1.45 -1.83
CA GLY A 56 1.31 -1.37 -0.90
C GLY A 56 0.04 -2.01 -1.45
N LEU A 57 -1.04 -1.89 -0.68
CA LEU A 57 -2.39 -2.32 -1.05
C LEU A 57 -3.22 -1.10 -1.43
N ASN A 58 -4.06 -1.25 -2.46
CA ASN A 58 -5.07 -0.26 -2.82
C ASN A 58 -6.45 -0.76 -2.40
N LEU A 59 -7.15 0.04 -1.60
CA LEU A 59 -8.49 -0.23 -1.11
C LEU A 59 -9.43 0.85 -1.62
N THR A 60 -10.59 0.46 -2.12
CA THR A 60 -11.64 1.40 -2.53
C THR A 60 -12.69 1.46 -1.42
N LEU A 61 -12.96 2.66 -0.92
CA LEU A 61 -14.01 2.91 0.07
C LEU A 61 -15.25 3.48 -0.61
N ALA A 62 -16.41 3.37 0.05
CA ALA A 62 -17.64 3.99 -0.44
C ALA A 62 -17.49 5.52 -0.45
N LYS A 63 -18.11 6.19 -1.43
CA LYS A 63 -18.05 7.66 -1.58
C LYS A 63 -18.62 8.44 -0.38
N SER A 64 -19.40 7.79 0.48
CA SER A 64 -19.93 8.38 1.71
C SER A 64 -18.85 8.69 2.75
N TYR A 65 -17.65 8.11 2.64
CA TYR A 65 -16.52 8.43 3.50
C TYR A 65 -15.74 9.62 2.92
N SER A 66 -15.84 10.80 3.55
CA SER A 66 -15.23 12.05 3.06
C SER A 66 -14.27 12.72 4.06
N ARG A 67 -14.08 12.15 5.25
CA ARG A 67 -13.17 12.66 6.28
C ARG A 67 -12.17 11.59 6.69
N VAL A 68 -10.95 12.02 6.94
CA VAL A 68 -9.83 11.17 7.33
C VAL A 68 -9.26 11.66 8.65
N ARG A 69 -9.01 10.74 9.57
CA ARG A 69 -8.31 11.00 10.84
C ARG A 69 -7.16 10.03 10.96
N TRP A 70 -5.97 10.52 11.29
CA TRP A 70 -4.78 9.68 11.43
C TRP A 70 -3.89 10.13 12.56
N PHE A 71 -3.28 9.16 13.23
CA PHE A 71 -2.16 9.40 14.14
C PHE A 71 -0.86 9.11 13.39
N GLY A 72 -0.03 10.12 13.20
CA GLY A 72 1.15 10.00 12.35
C GLY A 72 1.78 11.35 12.06
N ARG A 73 2.47 11.46 10.92
CA ARG A 73 3.03 12.73 10.45
C ARG A 73 1.98 13.59 9.77
N GLY A 74 1.97 14.88 10.02
CA GLY A 74 1.06 15.83 9.38
C GLY A 74 1.37 17.30 9.73
N PRO A 75 0.49 18.25 9.34
CA PRO A 75 -0.74 18.03 8.56
C PRO A 75 -0.48 17.82 7.07
N GLY A 76 0.65 18.32 6.54
CA GLY A 76 1.01 18.20 5.13
C GLY A 76 1.68 16.89 4.75
N GLU A 77 1.84 16.68 3.45
CA GLU A 77 2.50 15.52 2.87
C GLU A 77 3.93 15.34 3.39
N GLY A 78 4.32 14.08 3.66
CA GLY A 78 5.66 13.73 4.11
C GLY A 78 6.23 12.55 3.32
N TYR A 79 7.39 12.76 2.70
CA TYR A 79 8.17 11.70 2.03
C TYR A 79 9.35 11.24 2.89
N ARG A 80 9.96 10.10 2.53
CA ARG A 80 11.07 9.51 3.31
C ARG A 80 12.20 10.51 3.56
N ASP A 81 12.51 11.31 2.55
CA ASP A 81 13.52 12.37 2.46
C ASP A 81 12.98 13.77 2.78
N LYS A 82 11.65 13.98 2.78
CA LYS A 82 11.00 15.26 3.07
C LYS A 82 9.86 15.10 4.07
N LYS A 83 10.20 14.86 5.34
CA LYS A 83 9.21 14.64 6.42
C LYS A 83 9.42 15.49 7.67
N GLU A 84 10.49 16.26 7.75
CA GLU A 84 10.87 16.97 8.98
C GLU A 84 9.89 18.09 9.34
N ALA A 85 9.28 18.71 8.34
CA ALA A 85 8.20 19.69 8.55
C ALA A 85 6.90 19.04 9.07
N SER A 86 6.66 17.76 8.79
CA SER A 86 5.46 17.03 9.21
C SER A 86 5.70 16.34 10.56
N ARG A 87 5.13 16.92 11.62
CA ARG A 87 5.31 16.48 13.02
C ARG A 87 4.42 15.29 13.33
N MET A 88 4.77 14.53 14.37
CA MET A 88 3.91 13.46 14.90
C MET A 88 2.73 14.05 15.68
N GLY A 89 1.53 13.55 15.44
CA GLY A 89 0.32 14.01 16.12
C GLY A 89 -0.94 13.32 15.62
N LEU A 90 -2.09 13.69 16.20
CA LEU A 90 -3.42 13.34 15.70
C LEU A 90 -3.91 14.46 14.77
N TYR A 91 -4.21 14.11 13.53
CA TYR A 91 -4.65 15.04 12.50
C TYR A 91 -6.01 14.60 11.92
N GLU A 92 -6.72 15.57 11.36
CA GLU A 92 -8.01 15.37 10.67
C GLU A 92 -8.07 16.28 9.45
N ALA A 93 -8.61 15.78 8.35
CA ALA A 93 -8.83 16.52 7.11
C ALA A 93 -10.03 15.94 6.34
N SER A 94 -10.65 16.74 5.50
CA SER A 94 -11.50 16.26 4.41
C SER A 94 -10.65 15.65 3.29
N VAL A 95 -11.25 14.78 2.47
CA VAL A 95 -10.55 14.20 1.30
C VAL A 95 -10.09 15.30 0.33
N ASP A 96 -10.84 16.38 0.18
CA ASP A 96 -10.51 17.49 -0.73
C ASP A 96 -9.29 18.29 -0.28
N GLU A 97 -8.95 18.27 1.01
CA GLU A 97 -7.76 18.94 1.58
C GLU A 97 -6.47 18.11 1.41
N LEU A 98 -6.56 16.87 0.90
CA LEU A 98 -5.43 15.93 0.81
C LEU A 98 -4.81 15.84 -0.60
N HIS A 99 -5.21 16.69 -1.54
CA HIS A 99 -4.81 16.64 -2.96
C HIS A 99 -4.19 17.95 -3.45
#